data_AF-A0A2N0VD29-F1
#
_entry.id   AF-A0A2N0VD29-F1
#
_cell.length_a   1.000
_cell.length_b   1.000
_cell.length_c   1.000
_cell.angle_alpha   90.00
_cell.angle_beta   90.00
_cell.angle_gamma   90.00
#
_symmetry.space_group_name_H-M   'P 1'
#
loop_
_entity.id
_entity.type
_entity.pdbx_description
1 polymer ?
#
loop_
_entity_poly.entity_id
_entity_poly.type
_entity_poly.pdbx_seq_one_letter_code
_entity_poly.pdbx_strand_id
1 'polypeptide(L)'
;MSLPAITHKGLALNDNEHLLDDKKHIVSIRLNNSDRIAVRAMAARLFVRESELYRFAVYHLLNRLHKLHEDSCVGSDLLPLFIEFKDELNTHLGLKKHQLFKIFNGKNPDPEKFVSMADIELLLLPQHAVRQRLQQMNEAAGQRRADTNAWLLEYLKDKYHFSVYDADTELPFLDALALENR
;
A
#
# COMPACT_ATOMS: atom_id res chain seq x y z
N MET A 1 42.81 0.82 41.31
CA MET A 1 41.69 1.52 40.65
C MET A 1 41.83 1.29 39.16
N SER A 2 40.78 0.84 38.47
CA SER A 2 40.84 0.43 37.06
C SER A 2 39.46 0.59 36.40
N LEU A 3 39.45 1.04 35.14
CA LEU A 3 38.37 0.99 34.15
C LEU A 3 38.82 -0.05 33.08
N PRO A 4 37.96 -0.68 32.25
CA PRO A 4 36.68 -0.22 31.68
C PRO A 4 35.52 -1.21 32.05
N ALA A 5 34.43 -1.50 31.31
CA ALA A 5 34.04 -1.22 29.92
C ALA A 5 32.50 -1.24 29.71
N ILE A 6 32.09 -0.85 28.50
CA ILE A 6 30.73 -1.01 27.93
C ILE A 6 30.78 -2.17 26.93
N THR A 7 29.77 -3.05 26.90
CA THR A 7 29.59 -4.01 25.80
C THR A 7 28.10 -4.21 25.48
N HIS A 8 27.73 -4.02 24.21
CA HIS A 8 26.40 -4.32 23.68
C HIS A 8 26.21 -5.83 23.45
N LYS A 9 24.96 -6.29 23.64
CA LYS A 9 24.27 -7.37 22.91
C LYS A 9 22.78 -7.23 23.25
N GLY A 10 21.83 -7.36 22.32
CA GLY A 10 21.90 -7.91 20.96
C GLY A 10 20.67 -8.80 20.78
N LEU A 11 19.91 -8.61 19.70
CA LEU A 11 18.57 -9.18 19.52
C LEU A 11 18.52 -10.71 19.62
N ALA A 12 17.40 -11.21 20.13
CA ALA A 12 16.67 -12.33 19.55
C ALA A 12 15.18 -12.18 19.93
N LEU A 13 14.39 -11.54 19.06
CA LEU A 13 12.94 -11.75 19.08
C LEU A 13 12.71 -13.08 18.34
N ASN A 14 11.90 -13.97 18.90
CA ASN A 14 11.68 -15.29 18.32
C ASN A 14 10.68 -15.18 17.15
N ASP A 15 11.17 -15.33 15.92
CA ASP A 15 10.36 -15.30 14.68
C ASP A 15 9.39 -16.49 14.50
N ASN A 16 8.93 -17.11 15.60
CA ASN A 16 8.11 -18.33 15.59
C ASN A 16 6.83 -18.25 16.45
N GLU A 17 6.50 -17.12 17.10
CA GLU A 17 5.24 -16.98 17.87
C GLU A 17 3.99 -16.73 17.01
N HIS A 18 4.13 -16.46 15.70
CA HIS A 18 3.02 -16.05 14.84
C HIS A 18 2.10 -17.16 14.32
N LEU A 19 2.38 -18.45 14.59
CA LEU A 19 1.67 -19.56 13.96
C LEU A 19 0.49 -20.15 14.76
N LEU A 20 0.24 -19.71 16.01
CA LEU A 20 -0.81 -20.27 16.89
C LEU A 20 -1.46 -19.26 17.86
N ASP A 21 -1.77 -18.03 17.42
CA ASP A 21 -2.66 -17.12 18.19
C ASP A 21 -4.00 -16.88 17.47
N ASP A 22 -4.89 -17.89 17.49
CA ASP A 22 -6.30 -17.81 17.02
C ASP A 22 -7.18 -16.85 17.86
N LYS A 23 -6.55 -16.00 18.65
CA LYS A 23 -7.19 -15.11 19.61
C LYS A 23 -7.85 -13.94 18.90
N LYS A 24 -9.17 -14.01 18.83
CA LYS A 24 -10.01 -12.95 18.26
C LYS A 24 -9.83 -11.64 19.03
N HIS A 25 -9.06 -10.72 18.46
CA HIS A 25 -8.89 -9.37 18.98
C HIS A 25 -10.13 -8.51 18.69
N ILE A 26 -10.60 -7.76 19.69
CA ILE A 26 -11.71 -6.82 19.54
C ILE A 26 -11.15 -5.44 19.21
N VAL A 27 -11.57 -4.88 18.07
CA VAL A 27 -11.18 -3.55 17.60
C VAL A 27 -12.40 -2.63 17.62
N SER A 28 -12.24 -1.40 18.11
CA SER A 28 -13.27 -0.35 18.06
C SER A 28 -12.94 0.67 16.98
N ILE A 29 -13.87 0.89 16.05
CA ILE A 29 -13.69 1.79 14.91
C ILE A 29 -14.68 2.96 15.02
N ARG A 30 -14.19 4.19 14.86
CA ARG A 30 -15.02 5.39 14.80
C ARG A 30 -15.50 5.61 13.38
N LEU A 31 -16.81 5.54 13.17
CA LEU A 31 -17.47 5.83 11.88
C LEU A 31 -18.39 7.04 12.03
N ASN A 32 -18.63 7.75 10.93
CA ASN A 32 -19.70 8.75 10.88
C ASN A 32 -21.08 8.04 10.87
N ASN A 33 -22.17 8.81 10.94
CA ASN A 33 -23.52 8.23 10.99
C ASN A 33 -23.99 7.65 9.65
N SER A 34 -23.58 8.24 8.52
CA SER A 34 -23.96 7.78 7.17
C SER A 34 -23.34 6.43 6.83
N ASP A 35 -22.05 6.25 7.09
CA ASP A 35 -21.30 5.04 6.77
C ASP A 35 -21.82 3.86 7.61
N ARG A 36 -22.13 4.10 8.90
CA ARG A 36 -22.74 3.08 9.76
C ARG A 36 -24.12 2.64 9.23
N ILE A 37 -24.93 3.57 8.73
CA ILE A 37 -26.23 3.26 8.12
C ILE A 37 -26.04 2.47 6.81
N ALA A 38 -25.08 2.89 5.96
CA ALA A 38 -24.77 2.23 4.70
C ALA A 38 -24.28 0.78 4.90
N VAL A 39 -23.33 0.56 5.83
CA VAL A 39 -22.83 -0.78 6.18
C VAL A 39 -23.95 -1.66 6.70
N ARG A 40 -24.80 -1.16 7.61
CA ARG A 40 -25.95 -1.92 8.13
C ARG A 40 -26.95 -2.31 7.04
N ALA A 41 -27.27 -1.39 6.13
CA ALA A 41 -28.17 -1.67 5.01
C ALA A 41 -27.57 -2.70 4.04
N MET A 42 -26.25 -2.63 3.79
CA MET A 42 -25.53 -3.56 2.94
C MET A 42 -25.45 -4.96 3.56
N ALA A 43 -25.11 -5.07 4.85
CA ALA A 43 -25.08 -6.33 5.58
C ALA A 43 -26.45 -7.02 5.59
N ALA A 44 -27.53 -6.26 5.84
CA ALA A 44 -28.90 -6.77 5.78
C ALA A 44 -29.29 -7.27 4.39
N ARG A 45 -28.89 -6.56 3.32
CA ARG A 45 -29.17 -6.96 1.92
C ARG A 45 -28.37 -8.18 1.47
N LEU A 46 -27.19 -8.39 2.05
CA LEU A 46 -26.33 -9.55 1.80
C LEU A 46 -26.62 -10.74 2.74
N PHE A 47 -27.55 -10.60 3.69
CA PHE A 47 -27.88 -11.60 4.73
C PHE A 47 -26.69 -12.01 5.62
N VAL A 48 -25.72 -11.11 5.82
CA VAL A 48 -24.52 -11.31 6.67
C VAL A 48 -24.54 -10.42 7.90
N ARG A 49 -23.68 -10.72 8.89
CA ARG A 49 -23.49 -9.87 10.07
C ARG A 49 -22.63 -8.66 9.71
N GLU A 50 -22.89 -7.51 10.32
CA GLU A 50 -22.06 -6.30 10.13
C GLU A 50 -20.56 -6.59 10.41
N SER A 51 -20.24 -7.43 11.40
CA SER A 51 -18.86 -7.81 11.72
C SER A 51 -18.18 -8.67 10.64
N GLU A 52 -18.93 -9.34 9.78
CA GLU A 52 -18.41 -10.11 8.63
C GLU A 52 -18.09 -9.15 7.49
N LEU A 53 -18.99 -8.19 7.24
CA LEU A 53 -18.78 -7.14 6.23
C LEU A 53 -17.58 -6.24 6.58
N TYR A 54 -17.38 -5.89 7.87
CA TYR A 54 -16.17 -5.19 8.30
C TYR A 54 -14.89 -6.02 8.09
N ARG A 55 -14.91 -7.32 8.42
CA ARG A 55 -13.76 -8.22 8.19
C ARG A 55 -13.45 -8.37 6.71
N PHE A 56 -14.47 -8.53 5.87
CA PHE A 56 -14.33 -8.57 4.41
C PHE A 56 -13.70 -7.28 3.87
N ALA A 57 -14.16 -6.11 4.32
CA ALA A 57 -13.60 -4.82 3.88
C ALA A 57 -12.12 -4.66 4.28
N VAL A 58 -11.75 -5.05 5.51
CA VAL A 58 -10.36 -5.03 5.98
C VAL A 58 -9.50 -6.00 5.18
N TYR A 59 -9.94 -7.25 5.00
CA TYR A 59 -9.23 -8.26 4.20
C TYR A 59 -9.01 -7.78 2.75
N HIS A 60 -10.06 -7.29 2.11
CA HIS A 60 -9.98 -6.79 0.74
C HIS A 60 -9.01 -5.60 0.60
N LEU A 61 -9.01 -4.67 1.57
CA LEU A 61 -8.08 -3.55 1.61
C LEU A 61 -6.62 -4.01 1.82
N LEU A 62 -6.39 -4.96 2.74
CA LEU A 62 -5.05 -5.50 3.00
C LEU A 62 -4.47 -6.24 1.79
N ASN A 63 -5.29 -7.02 1.08
CA ASN A 63 -4.87 -7.67 -0.17
C ASN A 63 -4.61 -6.66 -1.29
N ARG A 64 -5.48 -5.65 -1.46
CA ARG A 64 -5.28 -4.58 -2.44
C ARG A 64 -4.01 -3.76 -2.17
N LEU A 65 -3.63 -3.58 -0.90
CA LEU A 65 -2.45 -2.84 -0.47
C LEU A 65 -1.28 -3.73 -0.02
N HIS A 66 -1.21 -4.99 -0.47
CA HIS A 66 -0.29 -5.99 0.08
C HIS A 66 1.19 -5.56 0.07
N LYS A 67 1.65 -4.90 -1.01
CA LYS A 67 3.03 -4.41 -1.14
C LYS A 67 3.46 -3.43 -0.04
N LEU A 68 2.52 -2.83 0.71
CA LEU A 68 2.84 -1.96 1.85
C LEU A 68 3.24 -2.73 3.12
N HIS A 69 2.87 -4.02 3.24
CA HIS A 69 3.24 -4.87 4.37
C HIS A 69 4.37 -5.86 4.04
N GLU A 70 4.72 -6.02 2.76
CA GLU A 70 5.84 -6.84 2.33
C GLU A 70 7.18 -6.10 2.55
N ASP A 71 8.17 -6.75 3.18
CA ASP A 71 9.46 -6.11 3.46
C ASP A 71 10.40 -6.02 2.25
N SER A 72 10.17 -6.84 1.23
CA SER A 72 10.89 -6.84 -0.06
C SER A 72 10.49 -5.65 -0.95
N CYS A 73 9.25 -5.19 -0.86
CA CYS A 73 8.68 -4.14 -1.70
C CYS A 73 9.12 -2.76 -1.21
N VAL A 74 10.09 -2.16 -1.91
CA VAL A 74 10.70 -0.87 -1.54
C VAL A 74 10.94 0.00 -2.77
N GLY A 75 11.01 1.32 -2.56
CA GLY A 75 11.31 2.26 -3.63
C GLY A 75 10.34 2.13 -4.80
N SER A 76 10.87 1.95 -6.01
CA SER A 76 10.11 1.89 -7.25
C SER A 76 9.06 0.77 -7.32
N ASP A 77 9.22 -0.32 -6.56
CA ASP A 77 8.26 -1.44 -6.51
C ASP A 77 6.86 -1.01 -6.03
N LEU A 78 6.79 0.06 -5.24
CA LEU A 78 5.57 0.62 -4.69
C LEU A 78 4.87 1.61 -5.65
N LEU A 79 5.55 2.08 -6.70
CA LEU A 79 4.99 3.09 -7.61
C LEU A 79 3.70 2.64 -8.32
N PRO A 80 3.55 1.40 -8.84
CA PRO A 80 2.29 0.95 -9.44
C PRO A 80 1.09 1.13 -8.50
N LEU A 81 1.24 0.71 -7.23
CA LEU A 81 0.20 0.81 -6.20
C LEU A 81 -0.15 2.28 -5.92
N PHE A 82 0.84 3.14 -5.72
CA PHE A 82 0.55 4.56 -5.45
C PHE A 82 -0.03 5.32 -6.66
N ILE A 83 0.10 4.80 -7.88
CA ILE A 83 -0.54 5.36 -9.09
C ILE A 83 -1.98 4.85 -9.24
N GLU A 84 -2.24 3.56 -9.02
CA GLU A 84 -3.59 2.97 -9.07
C GLU A 84 -4.49 3.59 -7.98
N PHE A 85 -4.02 3.60 -6.73
CA PHE A 85 -4.78 4.06 -5.57
C PHE A 85 -4.63 5.57 -5.31
N LYS A 86 -4.02 6.31 -6.24
CA LYS A 86 -3.61 7.70 -6.06
C LYS A 86 -4.70 8.60 -5.49
N ASP A 87 -5.87 8.59 -6.11
CA ASP A 87 -6.95 9.51 -5.75
C ASP A 87 -7.67 9.06 -4.45
N GLU A 88 -7.72 7.74 -4.16
CA GLU A 88 -8.21 7.19 -2.88
C GLU A 88 -7.28 7.58 -1.71
N LEU A 89 -5.97 7.33 -1.85
CA LEU A 89 -4.96 7.59 -0.80
C LEU A 89 -4.84 9.09 -0.48
N ASN A 90 -4.84 9.95 -1.51
CA ASN A 90 -4.79 11.40 -1.33
C ASN A 90 -6.06 11.94 -0.65
N THR A 91 -7.24 11.41 -0.99
CA THR A 91 -8.52 11.87 -0.42
C THR A 91 -8.73 11.39 1.02
N HIS A 92 -8.39 10.13 1.32
CA HIS A 92 -8.77 9.50 2.59
C HIS A 92 -7.64 9.43 3.63
N LEU A 93 -6.37 9.40 3.23
CA LEU A 93 -5.23 9.31 4.18
C LEU A 93 -4.47 10.62 4.37
N GLY A 94 -4.65 11.61 3.48
CA GLY A 94 -4.03 12.95 3.61
C GLY A 94 -2.49 12.93 3.64
N LEU A 95 -1.88 11.99 2.90
CA LEU A 95 -0.44 11.75 2.91
C LEU A 95 0.35 12.96 2.42
N LYS A 96 1.41 13.32 3.14
CA LYS A 96 2.33 14.42 2.79
C LYS A 96 3.58 13.91 2.10
N LYS A 97 4.25 14.74 1.31
CA LYS A 97 5.46 14.37 0.54
C LYS A 97 6.57 13.72 1.38
N HIS A 98 6.79 14.20 2.61
CA HIS A 98 7.78 13.61 3.52
C HIS A 98 7.35 12.25 4.11
N GLN A 99 6.04 11.96 4.17
CA GLN A 99 5.54 10.64 4.55
C GLN A 99 5.68 9.66 3.37
N LEU A 100 5.27 10.06 2.16
CA LEU A 100 5.52 9.26 0.96
C LEU A 100 7.00 8.95 0.77
N PHE A 101 7.89 9.96 0.85
CA PHE A 101 9.34 9.75 0.74
C PHE A 101 9.88 8.75 1.77
N LYS A 102 9.33 8.70 2.99
CA LYS A 102 9.67 7.68 3.99
C LYS A 102 9.08 6.31 3.68
N ILE A 103 7.90 6.23 3.06
CA ILE A 103 7.31 4.96 2.62
C ILE A 103 8.14 4.35 1.49
N PHE A 104 8.48 5.13 0.46
CA PHE A 104 9.29 4.69 -0.67
C PHE A 104 10.74 4.38 -0.26
N ASN A 105 11.43 5.33 0.36
CA ASN A 105 12.89 5.28 0.54
C ASN A 105 13.35 4.99 1.98
N GLY A 106 12.42 4.84 2.94
CA GLY A 106 12.77 4.72 4.37
C GLY A 106 13.40 3.39 4.77
N LYS A 107 13.17 2.32 4.01
CA LYS A 107 13.81 1.00 4.20
C LYS A 107 15.19 0.89 3.52
N ASN A 108 15.77 2.03 3.09
CA ASN A 108 17.06 2.11 2.39
C ASN A 108 17.12 1.21 1.13
N PRO A 109 16.28 1.48 0.11
CA PRO A 109 16.24 0.70 -1.12
C PRO A 109 17.59 0.77 -1.87
N ASP A 110 17.81 -0.21 -2.75
CA ASP A 110 18.94 -0.16 -3.69
C ASP A 110 18.93 1.13 -4.52
N PRO A 111 20.10 1.67 -4.94
CA PRO A 111 20.18 2.92 -5.68
C PRO A 111 19.32 2.97 -6.95
N GLU A 112 19.12 1.82 -7.61
CA GLU A 112 18.28 1.68 -8.81
C GLU A 112 16.77 1.77 -8.50
N LYS A 113 16.36 1.42 -7.28
CA LYS A 113 14.97 1.51 -6.80
C LYS A 113 14.65 2.85 -6.11
N PHE A 114 15.65 3.69 -5.83
CA PHE A 114 15.47 4.93 -5.10
C PHE A 114 14.59 5.94 -5.86
N VAL A 115 13.42 6.27 -5.31
CA VAL A 115 12.46 7.18 -5.97
C VAL A 115 12.80 8.63 -5.64
N SER A 116 12.90 9.48 -6.65
CA SER A 116 13.24 10.90 -6.46
C SER A 116 12.08 11.65 -5.80
N MET A 117 12.40 12.68 -5.00
CA MET A 117 11.38 13.54 -4.39
C MET A 117 10.50 14.22 -5.45
N ALA A 118 11.04 14.57 -6.61
CA ALA A 118 10.30 15.21 -7.69
C ALA A 118 9.21 14.30 -8.27
N ASP A 119 9.49 12.99 -8.36
CA ASP A 119 8.54 12.00 -8.85
C ASP A 119 7.49 11.64 -7.78
N ILE A 120 7.90 11.59 -6.51
CA ILE A 120 6.98 11.44 -5.37
C ILE A 120 6.00 12.62 -5.29
N GLU A 121 6.43 13.84 -5.62
CA GLU A 121 5.53 14.99 -5.69
C GLU A 121 4.45 14.84 -6.79
N LEU A 122 4.72 14.14 -7.90
CA LEU A 122 3.72 13.86 -8.95
C LEU A 122 2.53 13.03 -8.42
N LEU A 123 2.78 12.11 -7.47
CA LEU A 123 1.75 11.27 -6.87
C LEU A 123 0.75 12.07 -6.01
N LEU A 124 1.14 13.25 -5.53
CA LEU A 124 0.29 14.14 -4.71
C LEU A 124 -0.47 15.18 -5.54
N LEU A 125 -0.08 15.39 -6.80
CA LEU A 125 -0.68 16.43 -7.63
C LEU A 125 -2.04 15.99 -8.21
N PRO A 126 -3.00 16.94 -8.38
CA PRO A 126 -4.21 16.67 -9.13
C PRO A 126 -3.89 16.40 -10.61
N GLN A 127 -4.73 15.60 -11.27
CA GLN A 127 -4.45 15.09 -12.63
C GLN A 127 -4.06 16.17 -13.64
N HIS A 128 -4.72 17.33 -13.64
CA HIS A 128 -4.38 18.45 -14.54
C HIS A 128 -2.95 18.99 -14.31
N ALA A 129 -2.50 19.06 -13.06
CA ALA A 129 -1.17 19.54 -12.70
C ALA A 129 -0.09 18.49 -13.03
N VAL A 130 -0.38 17.20 -12.81
CA VAL A 130 0.48 16.09 -13.30
C VAL A 130 0.67 16.21 -14.81
N ARG A 131 -0.42 16.37 -15.57
CA ARG A 131 -0.37 16.49 -17.03
C ARG A 131 0.47 17.69 -17.50
N GLN A 132 0.33 18.85 -16.85
CA GLN A 132 1.15 20.02 -17.14
C GLN A 132 2.64 19.78 -16.81
N ARG A 133 2.92 19.07 -15.71
CA ARG A 133 4.28 18.76 -15.27
C ARG A 133 4.98 17.78 -16.23
N LEU A 134 4.30 16.73 -16.66
CA LEU A 134 4.79 15.78 -17.67
C LEU A 134 5.04 16.46 -19.02
N GLN A 135 4.21 17.43 -19.44
CA GLN A 135 4.46 18.22 -20.65
C GLN A 135 5.72 19.10 -20.60
N GLN A 136 6.21 19.44 -19.40
CA GLN A 136 7.44 20.22 -19.21
C GLN A 136 8.68 19.34 -19.06
N MET A 137 8.51 18.01 -18.94
CA MET A 137 9.58 17.05 -18.76
C MET A 137 9.97 16.46 -20.12
N ASN A 138 11.17 16.78 -20.60
CA ASN A 138 11.70 16.24 -21.86
C ASN A 138 11.70 14.70 -21.87
N GLU A 139 11.98 14.09 -20.70
CA GLU A 139 11.95 12.64 -20.48
C GLU A 139 10.57 12.02 -20.78
N ALA A 140 9.47 12.69 -20.41
CA ALA A 140 8.11 12.20 -20.58
C ALA A 140 7.50 12.52 -21.96
N ALA A 141 8.18 13.33 -22.79
CA ALA A 141 7.63 13.87 -24.04
C ALA A 141 7.35 12.79 -25.10
N GLY A 142 8.10 11.68 -25.08
CA GLY A 142 7.92 10.56 -26.01
C GLY A 142 6.69 9.68 -25.74
N GLN A 143 6.16 9.70 -24.51
CA GLN A 143 5.13 8.75 -24.04
C GLN A 143 3.73 9.38 -23.89
N ARG A 144 3.43 10.44 -24.66
CA ARG A 144 2.21 11.26 -24.49
C ARG A 144 0.92 10.47 -24.69
N ARG A 145 0.27 10.02 -23.60
CA ARG A 145 -1.05 9.36 -23.63
C ARG A 145 -2.22 10.36 -23.54
N ALA A 146 -3.41 9.85 -23.86
CA ALA A 146 -4.68 10.56 -23.66
C ALA A 146 -5.05 10.65 -22.17
N ASP A 147 -4.95 9.51 -21.46
CA ASP A 147 -5.09 9.40 -20.01
C ASP A 147 -3.82 9.85 -19.27
N THR A 148 -3.98 10.49 -18.12
CA THR A 148 -2.88 11.06 -17.35
C THR A 148 -2.20 10.04 -16.45
N ASN A 149 -2.95 9.10 -15.87
CA ASN A 149 -2.40 8.09 -14.97
C ASN A 149 -1.59 7.05 -15.76
N ALA A 150 -2.07 6.65 -16.94
CA ALA A 150 -1.33 5.83 -17.89
C ALA A 150 -0.02 6.50 -18.36
N TRP A 151 -0.04 7.81 -18.62
CA TRP A 151 1.19 8.55 -18.98
C TRP A 151 2.18 8.59 -17.80
N LEU A 152 1.70 8.88 -16.58
CA LEU A 152 2.53 8.88 -15.38
C LEU A 152 3.14 7.49 -15.10
N LEU A 153 2.34 6.42 -15.26
CA LEU A 153 2.81 5.04 -15.11
C LEU A 153 3.89 4.69 -16.14
N GLU A 154 3.70 5.06 -17.41
CA GLU A 154 4.66 4.77 -18.47
C GLU A 154 5.98 5.55 -18.28
N TYR A 155 5.90 6.84 -17.93
CA TYR A 155 7.07 7.65 -17.58
C TYR A 155 7.88 7.04 -16.42
N LEU A 156 7.20 6.69 -15.32
CA LEU A 156 7.86 6.14 -14.14
C LEU A 156 8.39 4.73 -14.41
N LYS A 157 7.67 3.91 -15.19
CA LYS A 157 8.12 2.57 -15.58
C LYS A 157 9.38 2.62 -16.44
N ASP A 158 9.46 3.56 -17.38
CA ASP A 158 10.65 3.77 -18.22
C ASP A 158 11.84 4.23 -17.38
N LYS A 159 11.62 5.18 -16.45
CA LYS A 159 12.64 5.76 -15.57
C LYS A 159 13.19 4.82 -14.49
N TYR A 160 12.35 3.91 -13.97
CA TYR A 160 12.67 3.07 -12.81
C TYR A 160 12.65 1.55 -13.10
N HIS A 161 12.39 1.16 -14.34
CA HIS A 161 12.40 -0.23 -14.84
C HIS A 161 11.59 -1.26 -14.03
N PHE A 162 10.55 -0.83 -13.29
CA PHE A 162 9.72 -1.74 -12.49
C PHE A 162 8.69 -2.52 -13.33
N SER A 163 8.33 -3.72 -12.85
CA SER A 163 7.21 -4.49 -13.38
C SER A 163 5.87 -3.98 -12.82
N VAL A 164 4.83 -4.01 -13.65
CA VAL A 164 3.43 -3.81 -13.23
C VAL A 164 2.73 -5.16 -12.97
N TYR A 165 3.34 -6.27 -13.40
CA TYR A 165 2.85 -7.62 -13.13
C TYR A 165 3.40 -8.10 -11.79
N ASP A 166 2.50 -8.23 -10.82
CA ASP A 166 2.14 -9.53 -10.19
C ASP A 166 0.88 -9.31 -9.34
N ALA A 167 -0.28 -9.62 -9.93
CA ALA A 167 -1.59 -9.55 -9.27
C ALA A 167 -2.51 -10.76 -9.61
N ASP A 168 -2.05 -11.65 -10.50
CA ASP A 168 -2.70 -12.92 -10.86
C ASP A 168 -1.97 -14.14 -10.24
N THR A 169 -1.12 -13.92 -9.24
CA THR A 169 -0.57 -15.01 -8.42
C THR A 169 -1.72 -15.60 -7.60
N GLU A 170 -2.23 -16.74 -8.08
CA GLU A 170 -3.37 -17.51 -7.59
C GLU A 170 -3.54 -17.44 -6.05
N LEU A 171 -4.67 -16.91 -5.57
CA LEU A 171 -5.01 -16.85 -4.14
C LEU A 171 -5.20 -18.26 -3.56
N PRO A 172 -4.23 -18.84 -2.82
CA PRO A 172 -4.28 -20.24 -2.41
C PRO A 172 -4.81 -20.35 -0.98
N PHE A 173 -5.92 -19.67 -0.66
CA PHE A 173 -6.41 -19.56 0.72
C PHE A 173 -7.93 -19.55 0.93
N LEU A 174 -8.76 -19.74 -0.10
CA LEU A 174 -10.20 -19.91 0.09
C LEU A 174 -10.60 -21.32 0.59
N ASP A 175 -9.76 -22.33 0.41
CA ASP A 175 -10.04 -23.70 0.87
C ASP A 175 -9.93 -23.87 2.40
N ALA A 176 -9.17 -23.01 3.09
CA ALA A 176 -8.95 -23.12 4.54
C ALA A 176 -10.22 -22.83 5.37
N LEU A 177 -11.16 -22.03 4.86
CA LEU A 177 -12.40 -21.67 5.56
C LEU A 177 -13.60 -22.55 5.19
N ALA A 178 -13.44 -23.48 4.24
CA ALA A 178 -14.51 -24.37 3.78
C ALA A 178 -14.59 -25.71 4.56
N LEU A 179 -13.57 -26.05 5.35
CA LEU A 179 -13.41 -27.37 5.96
C LEU A 179 -13.88 -27.50 7.43
N GLU A 180 -14.18 -26.41 8.14
CA GLU A 180 -14.66 -26.45 9.54
C GLU A 180 -16.19 -26.41 9.71
N ASN A 181 -16.97 -26.59 8.63
CA ASN A 181 -18.43 -26.67 8.69
C ASN A 181 -18.97 -27.93 7.96
N ARG A 182 -18.50 -29.11 8.38
CA ARG A 182 -19.10 -30.42 8.08
C ARG A 182 -19.10 -31.32 9.31
#